data_AF-A0A957UDX9-F1
#
_entry.id   AF-A0A957UDX9-F1
#
_cell.length_a   1.000
_cell.length_b   1.000
_cell.length_c   1.000
_cell.angle_alpha   90.00
_cell.angle_beta   90.00
_cell.angle_gamma   90.00
#
_symmetry.space_group_name_H-M   'P 1'
#
loop_
_entity.id
_entity.type
_entity.pdbx_description
1 polymer ?
#
loop_
_entity_poly.entity_id
_entity_poly.type
_entity_poly.pdbx_seq_one_letter_code
_entity_poly.pdbx_strand_id
1 'polypeptide(L)'
;MNVDAERVATDEATPTPLPDSPPQTEVKLAAEGAMSTVESGNLGEPSQTGESGESGETGGGETGKETAAAKTRHFHPVSMTNYVAESGQALTGLAGASELTRQLLTGVGIVPTCTNLCSSQREVVLALMEARQQAAAAERMAVDAQDRALAVLQSSLVTLRGVERTLFRDDGVLIALGLNEELPGTDGAFVDRARFIVAAAERDPYATILAGAAFSAERIAEIAVEVDVAEQAIAARQAAHNAAVIATRVRDEAFSELRRLMQQLRVQVNSVLHRHPEVERPVGF
;
A
#
# COMPACT_ATOMS: atom_id res chain seq x y z
N MET A 1 72.21 17.04 41.00
CA MET A 1 71.78 16.42 39.73
C MET A 1 71.46 14.97 40.02
N ASN A 2 70.20 14.68 40.29
CA ASN A 2 69.52 13.39 40.28
C ASN A 2 68.13 13.66 40.85
N VAL A 3 67.12 13.65 39.99
CA VAL A 3 65.71 13.66 40.40
C VAL A 3 65.05 12.55 39.60
N ASP A 4 64.54 11.58 40.36
CA ASP A 4 63.86 10.38 39.90
C ASP A 4 62.60 10.71 39.10
N ALA A 5 62.41 9.96 38.00
CA ALA A 5 61.25 10.03 37.14
C ALA A 5 60.15 9.10 37.66
N GLU A 6 59.10 9.68 38.26
CA GLU A 6 57.84 8.99 38.52
C GLU A 6 57.09 8.74 37.21
N ARG A 7 56.85 7.46 36.93
CA ARG A 7 55.99 6.96 35.85
C ARG A 7 54.52 7.16 36.23
N VAL A 8 53.82 8.01 35.50
CA VAL A 8 52.35 8.03 35.47
C VAL A 8 51.89 7.04 34.41
N ALA A 9 51.18 6.00 34.84
CA ALA A 9 50.52 5.03 33.98
C ALA A 9 49.31 5.67 33.30
N THR A 10 49.30 5.71 31.97
CA THR A 10 48.09 5.95 31.16
C THR A 10 47.32 4.65 31.04
N ASP A 11 46.15 4.61 31.66
CA ASP A 11 45.15 3.56 31.57
C ASP A 11 44.51 3.60 30.18
N GLU A 12 44.78 2.59 29.36
CA GLU A 12 44.32 2.46 27.99
C GLU A 12 42.89 1.87 28.01
N ALA A 13 41.90 2.75 27.88
CA ALA A 13 40.49 2.39 27.91
C ALA A 13 40.14 1.40 26.79
N THR A 14 39.82 0.17 27.18
CA THR A 14 39.30 -0.88 26.31
C THR A 14 37.87 -0.51 25.86
N PRO A 15 37.54 -0.57 24.54
CA PRO A 15 36.20 -0.24 24.08
C PRO A 15 35.19 -1.29 24.56
N THR A 16 34.15 -0.83 25.26
CA THR A 16 33.01 -1.65 25.67
C THR A 16 32.21 -2.06 24.43
N PRO A 17 31.93 -3.36 24.21
CA PRO A 17 31.06 -3.79 23.12
C PRO A 17 29.61 -3.37 23.39
N LEU A 18 28.93 -2.87 22.35
CA LEU A 18 27.50 -2.54 22.38
C LEU A 18 26.67 -3.79 22.71
N PRO A 19 25.56 -3.64 23.46
CA PRO A 19 24.65 -4.74 23.73
C PRO A 19 23.96 -5.23 22.46
N ASP A 20 23.86 -6.56 22.35
CA ASP A 20 23.19 -7.28 21.26
C ASP A 20 21.75 -6.78 21.03
N SER A 21 21.38 -6.74 19.75
CA SER A 21 20.03 -6.42 19.29
C SER A 21 19.00 -7.36 19.92
N PRO A 22 17.82 -6.86 20.36
CA PRO A 22 16.77 -7.73 20.86
C PRO A 22 16.25 -8.67 19.75
N PRO A 23 15.77 -9.87 20.09
CA PRO A 23 15.39 -10.89 19.13
C PRO A 23 14.22 -10.42 18.26
N GLN A 24 14.41 -10.51 16.95
CA GLN A 24 13.33 -10.37 15.97
C GLN A 24 12.31 -11.49 16.25
N THR A 25 11.10 -11.10 16.63
CA THR A 25 9.99 -12.05 16.74
C THR A 25 9.54 -12.36 15.31
N GLU A 26 9.94 -13.53 14.80
CA GLU A 26 9.41 -14.09 13.57
C GLU A 26 7.89 -14.28 13.70
N VAL A 27 7.11 -13.39 13.10
CA VAL A 27 5.69 -13.65 12.85
C VAL A 27 5.62 -14.60 11.65
N LYS A 28 5.68 -15.89 11.96
CA LYS A 28 5.44 -16.99 11.03
C LYS A 28 3.96 -17.00 10.62
N LEU A 29 3.62 -16.27 9.56
CA LEU A 29 2.31 -16.36 8.92
C LEU A 29 2.33 -17.60 8.00
N ALA A 30 1.72 -18.67 8.48
CA ALA A 30 1.41 -19.85 7.70
C ALA A 30 0.36 -19.49 6.63
N ALA A 31 0.75 -19.61 5.36
CA ALA A 31 -0.16 -19.67 4.23
C ALA A 31 0.39 -20.69 3.21
N GLU A 32 0.40 -21.95 3.61
CA GLU A 32 0.38 -23.07 2.66
C GLU A 32 -1.07 -23.40 2.33
N GLY A 33 -1.35 -23.59 1.04
CA GLY A 33 -2.49 -24.38 0.57
C GLY A 33 -3.53 -23.63 -0.25
N ALA A 34 -3.25 -23.44 -1.54
CA ALA A 34 -4.19 -23.76 -2.63
C ALA A 34 -3.56 -23.43 -3.99
N MET A 35 -2.71 -24.34 -4.49
CA MET A 35 -2.61 -24.55 -5.93
C MET A 35 -3.84 -25.36 -6.36
N SER A 36 -4.65 -24.80 -7.25
CA SER A 36 -5.53 -25.59 -8.11
C SER A 36 -5.57 -24.97 -9.49
N THR A 37 -4.88 -25.67 -10.38
CA THR A 37 -4.95 -25.73 -11.83
C THR A 37 -6.30 -25.32 -12.43
N VAL A 38 -6.28 -24.37 -13.37
CA VAL A 38 -7.16 -24.43 -14.56
C VAL A 38 -6.35 -24.01 -15.77
N GLU A 39 -6.30 -24.96 -16.69
CA GLU A 39 -5.71 -24.95 -18.02
C GLU A 39 -6.79 -24.54 -19.04
N SER A 40 -6.35 -24.06 -20.21
CA SER A 40 -7.15 -23.74 -21.43
C SER A 40 -7.82 -22.35 -21.40
N GLY A 41 -7.70 -21.50 -22.41
CA GLY A 41 -7.25 -21.66 -23.79
C GLY A 41 -8.06 -20.70 -24.66
N ASN A 42 -7.49 -20.37 -25.82
CA ASN A 42 -8.16 -19.80 -27.00
C ASN A 42 -8.29 -18.27 -27.10
N LEU A 43 -7.26 -17.67 -27.70
CA LEU A 43 -7.32 -16.39 -28.41
C LEU A 43 -7.97 -16.63 -29.78
N GLY A 44 -9.05 -15.90 -30.05
CA GLY A 44 -9.68 -15.79 -31.36
C GLY A 44 -10.29 -14.40 -31.53
N GLU A 45 -9.55 -13.50 -32.15
CA GLU A 45 -10.11 -12.40 -32.95
C GLU A 45 -10.34 -12.91 -34.41
N PRO A 46 -10.93 -12.16 -35.38
CA PRO A 46 -11.41 -10.77 -35.34
C PRO A 46 -12.76 -10.49 -36.07
N SER A 47 -13.20 -9.21 -36.01
CA SER A 47 -13.93 -8.46 -37.06
C SER A 47 -15.41 -8.88 -37.34
N GLN A 48 -16.40 -8.01 -37.59
CA GLN A 48 -16.44 -6.80 -38.42
C GLN A 48 -17.82 -6.08 -38.29
N THR A 49 -17.82 -4.74 -38.41
CA THR A 49 -18.79 -3.82 -39.06
C THR A 49 -20.31 -4.12 -39.14
N GLY A 50 -21.12 -3.11 -38.79
CA GLY A 50 -22.48 -2.92 -39.28
C GLY A 50 -23.15 -1.61 -38.82
N GLU A 51 -23.49 -0.76 -39.79
CA GLU A 51 -24.10 0.57 -39.69
C GLU A 51 -25.53 0.63 -39.12
N SER A 52 -25.84 1.79 -38.53
CA SER A 52 -27.04 2.65 -38.66
C SER A 52 -28.46 2.04 -38.76
N GLY A 53 -29.35 2.48 -37.87
CA GLY A 53 -30.81 2.30 -38.03
C GLY A 53 -31.64 2.99 -36.95
N GLU A 54 -32.72 3.64 -37.40
CA GLU A 54 -33.57 4.64 -36.77
C GLU A 54 -34.60 4.11 -35.73
N SER A 55 -34.98 4.99 -34.80
CA SER A 55 -36.29 5.22 -34.14
C SER A 55 -37.28 4.06 -33.83
N GLY A 56 -37.77 4.02 -32.58
CA GLY A 56 -38.98 3.27 -32.24
C GLY A 56 -39.26 3.09 -30.74
N GLU A 57 -40.40 3.62 -30.30
CA GLU A 57 -40.96 3.65 -28.95
C GLU A 57 -41.34 2.28 -28.33
N THR A 58 -41.37 2.29 -26.99
CA THR A 58 -42.23 1.50 -26.06
C THR A 58 -42.06 -0.02 -25.95
N GLY A 59 -41.83 -0.49 -24.71
CA GLY A 59 -42.29 -1.82 -24.28
C GLY A 59 -41.47 -2.49 -23.18
N GLY A 60 -41.93 -2.35 -21.93
CA GLY A 60 -42.03 -3.44 -20.95
C GLY A 60 -40.83 -4.36 -20.67
N GLY A 61 -40.10 -4.01 -19.61
CA GLY A 61 -39.75 -4.89 -18.48
C GLY A 61 -39.15 -6.27 -18.76
N GLU A 62 -37.90 -6.46 -18.35
CA GLU A 62 -37.55 -7.66 -17.58
C GLU A 62 -36.35 -7.42 -16.67
N THR A 63 -36.45 -8.06 -15.52
CA THR A 63 -35.73 -7.84 -14.28
C THR A 63 -34.30 -8.35 -14.32
N GLY A 64 -33.36 -7.46 -14.66
CA GLY A 64 -31.94 -7.64 -14.33
C GLY A 64 -31.67 -7.22 -12.89
N LYS A 65 -31.89 -8.12 -11.93
CA LYS A 65 -31.49 -7.96 -10.52
C LYS A 65 -29.97 -8.12 -10.43
N GLU A 66 -29.25 -7.19 -11.03
CA GLU A 66 -27.81 -7.05 -10.83
C GLU A 66 -27.63 -6.67 -9.36
N THR A 67 -27.13 -7.63 -8.59
CA THR A 67 -26.79 -7.45 -7.19
C THR A 67 -25.90 -6.22 -7.09
N ALA A 68 -26.48 -5.11 -6.61
CA ALA A 68 -25.74 -3.92 -6.28
C ALA A 68 -24.60 -4.34 -5.37
N ALA A 69 -23.40 -4.46 -5.93
CA ALA A 69 -22.17 -4.63 -5.19
C ALA A 69 -22.22 -3.53 -4.14
N ALA A 70 -22.36 -3.94 -2.87
CA ALA A 70 -22.59 -3.02 -1.78
C ALA A 70 -21.49 -1.97 -1.86
N LYS A 71 -21.85 -0.74 -2.27
CA LYS A 71 -20.89 0.38 -2.32
C LYS A 71 -20.30 0.46 -0.92
N THR A 72 -19.06 0.01 -0.78
CA THR A 72 -18.31 0.10 0.46
C THR A 72 -18.21 1.58 0.76
N ARG A 73 -19.06 2.07 1.66
CA ARG A 73 -19.06 3.49 2.04
C ARG A 73 -17.75 3.75 2.78
N HIS A 74 -16.77 4.32 2.09
CA HIS A 74 -15.54 4.75 2.73
C HIS A 74 -15.85 5.85 3.74
N PHE A 75 -15.46 5.64 4.99
CA PHE A 75 -15.69 6.60 6.05
C PHE A 75 -14.69 7.77 5.95
N HIS A 76 -15.18 8.99 6.17
CA HIS A 76 -14.32 10.17 6.18
C HIS A 76 -13.37 10.12 7.40
N PRO A 77 -12.06 10.31 7.24
CA PRO A 77 -11.07 10.09 8.31
C PRO A 77 -11.34 10.92 9.57
N VAL A 78 -11.73 12.19 9.41
CA VAL A 78 -12.09 13.07 10.55
C VAL A 78 -13.29 12.52 11.33
N SER A 79 -14.28 11.94 10.64
CA SER A 79 -15.45 11.36 11.30
C SER A 79 -15.11 10.10 12.10
N MET A 80 -14.11 9.33 11.63
CA MET A 80 -13.65 8.13 12.34
C MET A 80 -12.89 8.51 13.62
N THR A 81 -11.94 9.45 13.53
CA THR A 81 -11.16 9.90 14.69
C THR A 81 -12.07 10.46 15.79
N ASN A 82 -13.03 11.33 15.42
CA ASN A 82 -13.99 11.87 16.37
C ASN A 82 -14.83 10.77 17.01
N TYR A 83 -15.33 9.83 16.21
CA TYR A 83 -16.13 8.71 16.72
C TYR A 83 -15.36 7.81 17.70
N VAL A 84 -14.09 7.52 17.40
CA VAL A 84 -13.21 6.71 18.26
C VAL A 84 -12.90 7.45 19.57
N ALA A 85 -12.71 8.76 19.52
CA ALA A 85 -12.53 9.60 20.70
C ALA A 85 -13.79 9.66 21.57
N GLU A 86 -14.95 9.93 20.97
CA GLU A 86 -16.26 9.92 21.65
C GLU A 86 -16.57 8.55 22.28
N SER A 87 -16.24 7.47 21.57
CA SER A 87 -16.40 6.11 22.10
C SER A 87 -15.52 5.87 23.31
N GLY A 88 -14.29 6.37 23.29
CA GLY A 88 -13.39 6.35 24.45
C GLY A 88 -13.95 7.14 25.64
N GLN A 89 -14.46 8.35 25.41
CA GLN A 89 -15.09 9.15 26.47
C GLN A 89 -16.29 8.45 27.10
N ALA A 90 -17.15 7.85 26.28
CA ALA A 90 -18.30 7.08 26.75
C ALA A 90 -17.87 5.89 27.62
N LEU A 91 -16.89 5.09 27.16
CA LEU A 91 -16.40 3.94 27.91
C LEU A 91 -15.76 4.35 29.24
N THR A 92 -14.97 5.42 29.26
CA THR A 92 -14.40 6.00 30.49
C THR A 92 -15.49 6.53 31.42
N GLY A 93 -16.53 7.19 30.88
CA GLY A 93 -17.66 7.68 31.65
C GLY A 93 -18.45 6.55 32.33
N LEU A 94 -18.65 5.42 31.64
CA LEU A 94 -19.26 4.23 32.24
C LEU A 94 -18.40 3.61 33.34
N ALA A 95 -17.08 3.57 33.15
CA ALA A 95 -16.16 3.07 34.17
C ALA A 95 -16.17 3.96 35.44
N GLY A 96 -16.31 5.27 35.26
CA GLY A 96 -16.44 6.25 36.33
C GLY A 96 -17.86 6.43 36.89
N ALA A 97 -18.84 5.67 36.42
CA ALA A 97 -20.23 5.84 36.85
C ALA A 97 -20.43 5.50 38.33
N SER A 98 -21.42 6.16 38.94
CA SER A 98 -21.79 5.93 40.34
C SER A 98 -22.08 4.45 40.62
N GLU A 99 -21.85 4.00 41.86
CA GLU A 99 -22.09 2.61 42.27
C GLU A 99 -23.53 2.17 41.98
N LEU A 100 -24.51 3.05 42.24
CA LEU A 100 -25.92 2.79 41.97
C LEU A 100 -26.18 2.62 40.46
N THR A 101 -25.59 3.46 39.61
CA THR A 101 -25.66 3.31 38.15
C THR A 101 -25.06 1.98 37.71
N ARG A 102 -23.89 1.59 38.23
CA ARG A 102 -23.21 0.32 37.87
C ARG A 102 -24.05 -0.90 38.28
N GLN A 103 -24.69 -0.87 39.43
CA GLN A 103 -25.58 -1.94 39.87
C GLN A 103 -26.79 -2.10 38.95
N LEU A 104 -27.43 -0.99 38.57
CA LEU A 104 -28.57 -1.01 37.62
C LEU A 104 -28.17 -1.52 36.24
N LEU A 105 -27.02 -1.07 35.71
CA LEU A 105 -26.48 -1.54 34.44
C LEU A 105 -26.17 -3.05 34.48
N THR A 106 -25.57 -3.52 35.57
CA THR A 106 -25.29 -4.96 35.80
C THR A 106 -26.58 -5.77 35.86
N GLY A 107 -27.63 -5.24 36.50
CA GLY A 107 -28.95 -5.88 36.57
C GLY A 107 -29.63 -6.09 35.21
N VAL A 108 -29.25 -5.30 34.19
CA VAL A 108 -29.75 -5.43 32.81
C VAL A 108 -28.74 -6.18 31.91
N GLY A 109 -27.70 -6.76 32.49
CA GLY A 109 -26.70 -7.57 31.78
C GLY A 109 -25.58 -6.76 31.12
N ILE A 110 -25.51 -5.45 31.36
CA ILE A 110 -24.38 -4.60 30.92
C ILE A 110 -23.28 -4.77 31.96
N VAL A 111 -22.57 -5.89 31.85
CA VAL A 111 -21.47 -6.29 32.74
C VAL A 111 -20.15 -5.71 32.24
N PRO A 112 -19.10 -5.65 33.09
CA PRO A 112 -17.76 -5.19 32.69
C PRO A 112 -17.21 -5.86 31.43
N THR A 113 -17.60 -7.11 31.15
CA THR A 113 -17.23 -7.83 29.93
C THR A 113 -17.69 -7.12 28.65
N CYS A 114 -18.87 -6.50 28.65
CA CYS A 114 -19.40 -5.78 27.49
C CYS A 114 -18.60 -4.49 27.20
N THR A 115 -18.26 -3.74 28.26
CA THR A 115 -17.43 -2.54 28.12
C THR A 115 -16.00 -2.89 27.74
N ASN A 116 -15.46 -3.99 28.28
CA ASN A 116 -14.12 -4.49 27.90
C ASN A 116 -14.05 -4.91 26.43
N LEU A 117 -15.09 -5.55 25.89
CA LEU A 117 -15.19 -5.89 24.47
C LEU A 117 -15.20 -4.63 23.58
N CYS A 118 -15.95 -3.60 23.97
CA CYS A 118 -15.97 -2.33 23.23
C CYS A 118 -14.60 -1.63 23.29
N SER A 119 -13.96 -1.64 24.46
CA SER A 119 -12.60 -1.10 24.65
C SER A 119 -11.57 -1.84 23.81
N SER A 120 -11.57 -3.18 23.82
CA SER A 120 -10.62 -3.96 23.01
C SER A 120 -10.82 -3.71 21.52
N GLN A 121 -12.07 -3.66 21.05
CA GLN A 121 -12.36 -3.34 19.66
C GLN A 121 -11.92 -1.91 19.29
N ARG A 122 -12.06 -0.95 20.21
CA ARG A 122 -11.58 0.42 20.01
C ARG A 122 -10.05 0.47 19.82
N GLU A 123 -9.30 -0.26 20.64
CA GLU A 123 -7.84 -0.36 20.49
C GLU A 123 -7.43 -1.02 19.16
N VAL A 124 -8.16 -2.06 18.72
CA VAL A 124 -7.96 -2.66 17.39
C VAL A 124 -8.16 -1.62 16.28
N VAL A 125 -9.23 -0.81 16.36
CA VAL A 125 -9.48 0.25 15.37
C VAL A 125 -8.37 1.30 15.37
N LEU A 126 -7.87 1.72 16.54
CA LEU A 126 -6.76 2.67 16.64
C LEU A 126 -5.49 2.12 15.97
N ALA A 127 -5.12 0.88 16.28
CA ALA A 127 -3.98 0.21 15.65
C ALA A 127 -4.13 0.10 14.12
N LEU A 128 -5.33 -0.21 13.62
CA LEU A 128 -5.60 -0.29 12.18
C LEU A 128 -5.63 1.07 11.49
N MET A 129 -6.02 2.14 12.19
CA MET A 129 -5.91 3.51 11.68
C MET A 129 -4.44 3.90 11.49
N GLU A 130 -3.58 3.55 12.44
CA GLU A 130 -2.13 3.75 12.33
C GLU A 130 -1.52 2.90 11.20
N ALA A 131 -1.83 1.60 11.14
CA ALA A 131 -1.36 0.72 10.08
C ALA A 131 -1.74 1.24 8.68
N ARG A 132 -2.96 1.77 8.52
CA ARG A 132 -3.39 2.42 7.28
C ARG A 132 -2.57 3.66 6.97
N GLN A 133 -2.26 4.49 7.97
CA GLN A 133 -1.43 5.68 7.78
C GLN A 133 -0.01 5.31 7.33
N GLN A 134 0.57 4.27 7.93
CA GLN A 134 1.87 3.72 7.53
C GLN A 134 1.83 3.19 6.10
N ALA A 135 0.79 2.42 5.72
CA ALA A 135 0.63 1.92 4.36
C ALA A 135 0.49 3.06 3.32
N ALA A 136 -0.26 4.12 3.64
CA ALA A 136 -0.38 5.29 2.77
C ALA A 136 0.91 6.12 2.68
N ALA A 137 1.75 6.10 3.71
CA ALA A 137 3.09 6.70 3.64
C ALA A 137 4.02 5.87 2.74
N ALA A 138 4.00 4.54 2.89
CA ALA A 138 4.77 3.62 2.04
C ALA A 138 4.37 3.73 0.56
N GLU A 139 3.07 3.83 0.27
CA GLU A 139 2.57 4.04 -1.09
C GLU A 139 3.13 5.32 -1.72
N ARG A 140 3.12 6.44 -0.99
CA ARG A 140 3.71 7.72 -1.46
C ARG A 140 5.20 7.60 -1.74
N MET A 141 5.95 6.99 -0.82
CA MET A 141 7.39 6.76 -1.00
C MET A 141 7.67 5.88 -2.22
N ALA A 142 6.82 4.89 -2.50
CA ALA A 142 6.97 4.01 -3.65
C ALA A 142 6.64 4.73 -4.97
N VAL A 143 5.66 5.64 -4.98
CA VAL A 143 5.40 6.53 -6.14
C VAL A 143 6.63 7.39 -6.42
N ASP A 144 7.16 8.08 -5.41
CA ASP A 144 8.35 8.94 -5.58
C ASP A 144 9.58 8.13 -6.06
N ALA A 145 9.73 6.89 -5.59
CA ALA A 145 10.80 6.00 -6.03
C ALA A 145 10.62 5.56 -7.48
N GLN A 146 9.39 5.22 -7.90
CA GLN A 146 9.06 4.88 -9.28
C GLN A 146 9.35 6.05 -10.21
N ASP A 147 8.88 7.25 -9.87
CA ASP A 147 9.05 8.44 -10.71
C ASP A 147 10.54 8.78 -10.91
N ARG A 148 11.35 8.66 -9.84
CA ARG A 148 12.80 8.83 -9.94
C ARG A 148 13.46 7.77 -10.82
N ALA A 149 13.10 6.50 -10.66
CA ALA A 149 13.67 5.42 -11.46
C ALA A 149 13.35 5.58 -12.95
N LEU A 150 12.08 5.90 -13.27
CA LEU A 150 11.64 6.15 -14.64
C LEU A 150 12.33 7.37 -15.26
N ALA A 151 12.50 8.46 -14.51
CA ALA A 151 13.18 9.66 -14.99
C ALA A 151 14.66 9.39 -15.33
N VAL A 152 15.36 8.63 -14.49
CA VAL A 152 16.76 8.23 -14.73
C VAL A 152 16.84 7.37 -15.99
N LEU A 153 16.02 6.32 -16.08
CA LEU A 153 15.98 5.43 -17.24
C LEU A 153 15.63 6.18 -18.53
N GLN A 154 14.64 7.08 -18.49
CA GLN A 154 14.26 7.90 -19.64
C GLN A 154 15.41 8.79 -20.12
N SER A 155 16.12 9.45 -19.21
CA SER A 155 17.28 10.28 -19.55
C SER A 155 18.39 9.46 -20.22
N SER A 156 18.70 8.29 -19.67
CA SER A 156 19.71 7.39 -20.22
C SER A 156 19.31 6.82 -21.58
N LEU A 157 18.05 6.41 -21.76
CA LEU A 157 17.55 5.91 -23.05
C LEU A 157 17.52 7.00 -24.12
N VAL A 158 17.13 8.23 -23.78
CA VAL A 158 17.17 9.34 -24.73
C VAL A 158 18.61 9.59 -25.19
N THR A 159 19.58 9.48 -24.28
CA THR A 159 21.01 9.61 -24.60
C THR A 159 21.47 8.48 -25.53
N LEU A 160 21.17 7.21 -25.19
CA LEU A 160 21.49 6.05 -26.02
C LEU A 160 20.89 6.20 -27.42
N ARG A 161 19.58 6.44 -27.52
CA ARG A 161 18.89 6.60 -28.81
C ARG A 161 19.41 7.79 -29.61
N GLY A 162 19.86 8.85 -28.94
CA GLY A 162 20.52 9.98 -29.57
C GLY A 162 21.82 9.56 -30.25
N VAL A 163 22.68 8.82 -29.54
CA VAL A 163 23.92 8.26 -30.10
C VAL A 163 23.61 7.29 -31.24
N GLU A 164 22.70 6.35 -31.05
CA GLU A 164 22.35 5.37 -32.07
C GLU A 164 21.82 6.02 -33.35
N ARG A 165 20.98 7.06 -33.26
CA ARG A 165 20.51 7.81 -34.44
C ARG A 165 21.61 8.59 -35.16
N THR A 166 22.70 8.95 -34.48
CA THR A 166 23.84 9.59 -35.14
C THR A 166 24.69 8.59 -35.90
N LEU A 167 24.82 7.37 -35.40
CA LEU A 167 25.68 6.31 -35.95
C LEU A 167 24.98 5.50 -37.04
N PHE A 168 23.68 5.25 -36.89
CA PHE A 168 22.91 4.39 -37.77
C PHE A 168 21.93 5.22 -38.60
N ARG A 169 21.95 5.03 -39.92
CA ARG A 169 21.06 5.68 -40.88
C ARG A 169 20.28 4.72 -41.77
N ASP A 170 20.57 3.43 -41.68
CA ASP A 170 19.88 2.39 -42.43
C ASP A 170 18.54 2.07 -41.75
N ASP A 171 17.44 2.08 -42.51
CA ASP A 171 16.09 1.88 -41.98
C ASP A 171 15.92 0.51 -41.30
N GLY A 172 16.59 -0.54 -41.80
CA GLY A 172 16.56 -1.87 -41.19
C GLY A 172 17.22 -1.87 -39.82
N VAL A 173 18.32 -1.14 -39.67
CA VAL A 173 19.01 -0.98 -38.37
C VAL A 173 18.19 -0.12 -37.41
N LEU A 174 17.56 0.95 -37.90
CA LEU A 174 16.69 1.80 -37.09
C LEU A 174 15.48 1.03 -36.55
N ILE A 175 14.93 0.09 -37.34
CA ILE A 175 13.87 -0.82 -36.88
C ILE A 175 14.42 -1.82 -35.86
N ALA A 176 15.57 -2.44 -36.14
CA ALA A 176 16.17 -3.45 -35.25
C ALA A 176 16.53 -2.90 -33.86
N LEU A 177 17.01 -1.65 -33.78
CA LEU A 177 17.29 -0.93 -32.54
C LEU A 177 16.05 -0.24 -31.93
N GLY A 178 14.90 -0.39 -32.59
CA GLY A 178 13.65 0.18 -32.10
C GLY A 178 13.59 1.71 -32.12
N LEU A 179 14.42 2.35 -32.94
CA LEU A 179 14.59 3.80 -33.02
C LEU A 179 13.48 4.51 -33.79
N ASN A 180 12.77 3.79 -34.66
CA ASN A 180 11.66 4.32 -35.46
C ASN A 180 10.32 4.38 -34.71
N GLU A 181 10.22 3.71 -33.56
CA GLU A 181 8.98 3.70 -32.77
C GLU A 181 9.01 4.77 -31.66
N GLU A 182 7.84 5.30 -31.36
CA GLU A 182 7.65 6.14 -30.18
C GLU A 182 7.77 5.31 -28.91
N LEU A 183 8.23 5.92 -27.83
CA LEU A 183 8.27 5.25 -26.53
C LEU A 183 6.83 5.15 -25.99
N PRO A 184 6.40 3.97 -25.51
CA PRO A 184 5.08 3.82 -24.92
C PRO A 184 4.87 4.78 -23.75
N GLY A 185 3.65 5.31 -23.60
CA GLY A 185 3.30 6.22 -22.50
C GLY A 185 2.99 5.52 -21.17
N THR A 186 2.85 4.20 -21.15
CA THR A 186 2.58 3.41 -19.94
C THR A 186 3.87 2.83 -19.37
N ASP A 187 4.08 2.96 -18.06
CA ASP A 187 5.33 2.57 -17.38
C ASP A 187 5.82 1.15 -17.71
N GLY A 188 4.93 0.15 -17.66
CA GLY A 188 5.29 -1.24 -17.95
C GLY A 188 5.78 -1.44 -19.39
N ALA A 189 5.00 -0.98 -20.37
CA ALA A 189 5.40 -1.07 -21.78
C ALA A 189 6.65 -0.24 -22.09
N PHE A 190 6.87 0.88 -21.38
CA PHE A 190 8.09 1.66 -21.49
C PHE A 190 9.32 0.86 -21.03
N VAL A 191 9.24 0.19 -19.88
CA VAL A 191 10.31 -0.69 -19.36
C VAL A 191 10.56 -1.88 -20.28
N ASP A 192 9.52 -2.54 -20.78
CA ASP A 192 9.65 -3.64 -21.75
C ASP A 192 10.34 -3.17 -23.03
N ARG A 193 9.96 -1.97 -23.51
CA ARG A 193 10.60 -1.39 -24.68
C ARG A 193 12.05 -1.01 -24.43
N ALA A 194 12.35 -0.45 -23.27
CA ALA A 194 13.71 -0.13 -22.86
C ALA A 194 14.60 -1.38 -22.86
N ARG A 195 14.10 -2.47 -22.28
CA ARG A 195 14.77 -3.78 -22.25
C ARG A 195 15.06 -4.29 -23.65
N PHE A 196 14.10 -4.18 -24.57
CA PHE A 196 14.30 -4.56 -25.97
C PHE A 196 15.41 -3.73 -26.64
N ILE A 197 15.39 -2.40 -26.47
CA ILE A 197 16.38 -1.49 -27.07
C ILE A 197 17.79 -1.80 -26.54
N VAL A 198 17.94 -1.94 -25.22
CA VAL A 198 19.22 -2.27 -24.57
C VAL A 198 19.74 -3.63 -25.06
N ALA A 199 18.88 -4.66 -25.08
CA ALA A 199 19.27 -5.98 -25.58
C ALA A 199 19.64 -5.99 -27.07
N ALA A 200 19.09 -5.07 -27.88
CA ALA A 200 19.50 -4.89 -29.26
C ALA A 200 20.87 -4.20 -29.36
N ALA A 201 21.10 -3.16 -28.56
CA ALA A 201 22.37 -2.43 -28.50
C ALA A 201 23.56 -3.31 -28.05
N GLU A 202 23.32 -4.33 -27.21
CA GLU A 202 24.32 -5.30 -26.77
C GLU A 202 24.73 -6.32 -27.84
N ARG A 203 23.97 -6.45 -28.93
CA ARG A 203 24.25 -7.44 -29.97
C ARG A 203 25.28 -6.93 -30.98
N ASP A 204 26.12 -7.84 -31.47
CA ASP A 204 26.94 -7.55 -32.64
C ASP A 204 26.07 -7.43 -33.91
N PRO A 205 26.39 -6.51 -34.84
CA PRO A 205 27.56 -5.63 -34.85
C PRO A 205 27.40 -4.30 -34.09
N TYR A 206 26.24 -4.04 -33.47
CA TYR A 206 25.89 -2.75 -32.88
C TYR A 206 26.77 -2.39 -31.68
N ALA A 207 27.00 -3.35 -30.78
CA ALA A 207 27.86 -3.15 -29.61
C ALA A 207 29.27 -2.67 -29.99
N THR A 208 29.86 -3.27 -31.03
CA THR A 208 31.18 -2.89 -31.54
C THR A 208 31.19 -1.45 -32.10
N ILE A 209 30.14 -1.06 -32.82
CA ILE A 209 30.02 0.29 -33.41
C ILE A 209 29.79 1.34 -32.32
N LEU A 210 28.95 1.05 -31.33
CA LEU A 210 28.69 1.91 -30.18
C LEU A 210 29.95 2.14 -29.34
N ALA A 211 30.73 1.08 -29.09
CA ALA A 211 32.01 1.19 -28.40
C ALA A 211 32.99 2.10 -29.16
N GLY A 212 33.01 2.02 -30.50
CA GLY A 212 33.80 2.92 -31.36
C GLY A 212 33.39 4.39 -31.27
N ALA A 213 32.15 4.66 -30.87
CA ALA A 213 31.59 6.00 -30.65
C ALA A 213 31.65 6.46 -29.19
N ALA A 214 32.52 5.83 -28.37
CA ALA A 214 32.66 6.09 -26.94
C ALA A 214 31.41 5.79 -26.09
N PHE A 215 30.47 5.00 -26.60
CA PHE A 215 29.37 4.44 -25.81
C PHE A 215 29.72 2.99 -25.44
N SER A 216 30.34 2.82 -24.26
CA SER A 216 30.92 1.54 -23.85
C SER A 216 29.88 0.48 -23.50
N ALA A 217 30.28 -0.79 -23.53
CA ALA A 217 29.47 -1.90 -23.03
C ALA A 217 29.10 -1.73 -21.54
N GLU A 218 29.99 -1.11 -20.74
CA GLU A 218 29.71 -0.76 -19.34
C GLU A 218 28.54 0.23 -19.24
N ARG A 219 28.50 1.26 -20.09
CA ARG A 219 27.38 2.21 -20.11
C ARG A 219 26.07 1.54 -20.54
N ILE A 220 26.11 0.60 -21.48
CA ILE A 220 24.91 -0.17 -21.88
C ILE A 220 24.43 -1.04 -20.71
N ALA A 221 25.35 -1.70 -20.00
CA ALA A 221 25.03 -2.50 -18.82
C ALA A 221 24.47 -1.65 -17.67
N GLU A 222 24.95 -0.41 -17.47
CA GLU A 222 24.35 0.53 -16.52
C GLU A 222 22.88 0.82 -16.85
N ILE A 223 22.55 1.01 -18.13
CA ILE A 223 21.16 1.21 -18.57
C ILE A 223 20.34 -0.05 -18.34
N ALA A 224 20.89 -1.25 -18.56
CA ALA A 224 20.22 -2.50 -18.23
C ALA A 224 19.87 -2.58 -16.73
N VAL A 225 20.78 -2.17 -15.84
CA VAL A 225 20.51 -2.07 -14.40
C VAL A 225 19.42 -1.02 -14.12
N GLU A 226 19.44 0.14 -14.77
CA GLU A 226 18.38 1.15 -14.64
C GLU A 226 17.00 0.62 -15.08
N VAL A 227 16.93 -0.23 -16.11
CA VAL A 227 15.70 -0.94 -16.53
C VAL A 227 15.18 -1.83 -15.41
N ASP A 228 16.04 -2.66 -14.81
CA ASP A 228 15.64 -3.56 -13.74
C ASP A 228 15.23 -2.81 -12.46
N VAL A 229 15.91 -1.70 -12.15
CA VAL A 229 15.52 -0.82 -11.04
C VAL A 229 14.14 -0.19 -11.27
N ALA A 230 13.85 0.25 -12.50
CA ALA A 230 12.54 0.79 -12.85
C ALA A 230 11.43 -0.27 -12.75
N GLU A 231 11.67 -1.49 -13.23
CA GLU A 231 10.73 -2.61 -13.10
C GLU A 231 10.44 -2.93 -11.63
N GLN A 232 11.48 -3.02 -10.80
CA GLN A 232 11.34 -3.25 -9.36
C GLN A 232 10.56 -2.12 -8.68
N ALA A 233 10.79 -0.87 -9.07
CA ALA A 233 10.07 0.27 -8.51
C ALA A 233 8.57 0.26 -8.88
N ILE A 234 8.22 -0.12 -10.12
CA ILE A 234 6.83 -0.30 -10.55
C ILE A 234 6.15 -1.40 -9.72
N ALA A 235 6.82 -2.55 -9.58
CA ALA A 235 6.30 -3.66 -8.77
C ALA A 235 6.12 -3.27 -7.30
N ALA A 236 7.09 -2.55 -6.72
CA ALA A 236 7.02 -2.06 -5.35
C ALA A 236 5.86 -1.09 -5.13
N ARG A 237 5.61 -0.17 -6.07
CA ARG A 237 4.45 0.73 -6.03
C ARG A 237 3.14 -0.05 -6.07
N GLN A 238 3.01 -1.03 -6.97
CA GLN A 238 1.80 -1.85 -7.06
C GLN A 238 1.55 -2.62 -5.75
N ALA A 239 2.59 -3.21 -5.18
CA ALA A 239 2.50 -3.89 -3.89
C ALA A 239 2.09 -2.93 -2.75
N ALA A 240 2.68 -1.73 -2.69
CA ALA A 240 2.35 -0.72 -1.69
C ALA A 240 0.90 -0.21 -1.84
N HIS A 241 0.44 0.00 -3.08
CA HIS A 241 -0.95 0.37 -3.37
C HIS A 241 -1.93 -0.72 -2.88
N ASN A 242 -1.67 -1.98 -3.23
CA ASN A 242 -2.50 -3.10 -2.79
C ASN A 242 -2.53 -3.22 -1.26
N ALA A 243 -1.40 -3.02 -0.59
CA ALA A 243 -1.32 -2.99 0.87
C ALA A 243 -2.17 -1.84 1.47
N ALA A 244 -2.13 -0.64 0.89
CA ALA A 244 -2.95 0.49 1.32
C ALA A 244 -4.46 0.25 1.13
N VAL A 245 -4.86 -0.41 0.04
CA VAL A 245 -6.25 -0.83 -0.22
C VAL A 245 -6.70 -1.85 0.83
N ILE A 246 -5.90 -2.88 1.09
CA ILE A 246 -6.20 -3.90 2.10
C ILE A 246 -6.32 -3.27 3.49
N ALA A 247 -5.35 -2.42 3.88
CA ALA A 247 -5.36 -1.73 5.17
C ALA A 247 -6.61 -0.84 5.33
N THR A 248 -7.05 -0.17 4.26
CA THR A 248 -8.28 0.61 4.25
C THR A 248 -9.51 -0.27 4.50
N ARG A 249 -9.61 -1.42 3.81
CA ARG A 249 -10.72 -2.37 3.98
C ARG A 249 -10.79 -2.92 5.39
N VAL A 250 -9.67 -3.42 5.93
CA VAL A 250 -9.61 -4.01 7.27
C VAL A 250 -9.97 -2.99 8.35
N ARG A 251 -9.48 -1.75 8.22
CA ARG A 251 -9.85 -0.64 9.10
C ARG A 251 -11.34 -0.34 9.03
N ASP A 252 -11.91 -0.24 7.83
CA ASP A 252 -13.34 0.09 7.64
C ASP A 252 -14.24 -1.00 8.24
N GLU A 253 -13.87 -2.27 8.10
CA GLU A 253 -14.55 -3.41 8.71
C GLU A 253 -14.48 -3.34 10.25
N ALA A 254 -13.28 -3.17 10.83
CA ALA A 254 -13.11 -3.05 12.27
C ALA A 254 -13.87 -1.85 12.86
N PHE A 255 -13.93 -0.74 12.12
CA PHE A 255 -14.68 0.46 12.52
C PHE A 255 -16.20 0.22 12.47
N SER A 256 -16.68 -0.50 11.45
CA SER A 256 -18.10 -0.88 11.37
C SER A 256 -18.53 -1.75 12.55
N GLU A 257 -17.67 -2.67 12.97
CA GLU A 257 -17.88 -3.54 14.12
C GLU A 257 -17.86 -2.75 15.43
N LEU A 258 -16.89 -1.84 15.62
CA LEU A 258 -16.88 -0.92 16.76
C LEU A 258 -18.18 -0.12 16.84
N ARG A 259 -18.64 0.42 15.70
CA ARG A 259 -19.87 1.19 15.64
C ARG A 259 -21.08 0.38 16.05
N ARG A 260 -21.17 -0.87 15.59
CA ARG A 260 -22.24 -1.80 15.95
C ARG A 260 -22.25 -2.06 17.46
N LEU A 261 -21.10 -2.40 18.04
CA LEU A 261 -20.97 -2.68 19.47
C LEU A 261 -21.31 -1.44 20.32
N MET A 262 -20.77 -0.27 19.96
CA MET A 262 -21.03 0.98 20.67
C MET A 262 -22.47 1.45 20.54
N GLN A 263 -23.13 1.26 19.38
CA GLN A 263 -24.56 1.55 19.23
C GLN A 263 -25.42 0.66 20.12
N GLN A 264 -25.12 -0.64 20.16
CA GLN A 264 -25.82 -1.57 21.06
C GLN A 264 -25.65 -1.14 22.52
N LEU A 265 -24.42 -0.81 22.94
CA LEU A 265 -24.14 -0.33 24.28
C LEU A 265 -24.90 0.98 24.59
N ARG A 266 -24.90 1.95 23.67
CA ARG A 266 -25.63 3.23 23.81
C ARG A 266 -27.12 3.03 23.96
N VAL A 267 -27.73 2.14 23.19
CA VAL A 267 -29.17 1.85 23.30
C VAL A 267 -29.49 1.22 24.66
N GLN A 268 -28.69 0.24 25.09
CA GLN A 268 -28.89 -0.44 26.35
C GLN A 268 -28.73 0.51 27.55
N VAL A 269 -27.65 1.29 27.59
CA VAL A 269 -27.41 2.28 28.66
C VAL A 269 -28.52 3.34 28.68
N ASN A 270 -28.88 3.91 27.53
CA ASN A 270 -29.95 4.91 27.47
C ASN A 270 -31.32 4.33 27.88
N SER A 271 -31.60 3.05 27.60
CA SER A 271 -32.81 2.41 28.08
C SER A 271 -32.84 2.29 29.61
N VAL A 272 -31.70 2.06 30.26
CA VAL A 272 -31.61 2.02 31.73
C VAL A 272 -31.81 3.42 32.30
N LEU A 273 -31.10 4.41 31.76
CA LEU A 273 -31.20 5.81 32.19
C LEU A 273 -32.61 6.37 32.02
N HIS A 274 -33.33 5.97 30.96
CA HIS A 274 -34.70 6.40 30.74
C HIS A 274 -35.69 5.80 31.76
N ARG A 275 -35.45 4.57 32.22
CA ARG A 275 -36.27 3.92 33.26
C ARG A 275 -35.92 4.42 34.67
N HIS A 276 -34.72 4.94 34.85
CA HIS A 276 -34.17 5.39 36.12
C HIS A 276 -33.65 6.83 36.02
N PRO A 277 -34.52 7.84 35.84
CA PRO A 277 -34.13 9.24 35.71
C PRO A 277 -33.48 9.82 36.96
N GLU A 278 -33.63 9.17 38.11
CA GLU A 278 -33.02 9.54 39.39
C GLU A 278 -31.50 9.36 39.45
N VAL A 279 -30.91 8.69 38.44
CA VAL A 279 -29.52 8.27 38.43
C VAL A 279 -28.66 9.25 37.65
N GLU A 280 -27.46 9.56 38.17
CA GLU A 280 -26.51 10.41 37.46
C GLU A 280 -26.09 9.79 36.12
N ARG A 281 -26.15 10.61 35.07
CA ARG A 281 -25.83 10.20 33.70
C ARG A 281 -24.31 10.09 33.51
N PRO A 282 -23.79 8.92 33.11
CA PRO A 282 -22.38 8.77 32.79
C PRO A 282 -21.96 9.72 31.66
N VAL A 283 -20.76 10.29 31.77
CA VAL A 283 -20.19 11.16 30.72
C VAL A 283 -20.18 10.42 29.37
N GLY A 284 -20.62 11.08 28.30
CA GLY A 284 -20.66 10.51 26.95
C GLY A 284 -21.91 9.70 26.59
N PHE A 285 -22.92 9.66 27.47
CA PHE A 285 -24.25 9.08 27.18
C PHE A 285 -25.33 10.14 27.17
#